data_AF-A0A553UGF3-F1
#
_entry.id   AF-A0A553UGF3-F1
#
_cell.length_a   1.000
_cell.length_b   1.000
_cell.length_c   1.000
_cell.angle_alpha   90.00
_cell.angle_beta   90.00
_cell.angle_gamma   90.00
#
_symmetry.space_group_name_H-M   'P 1'
#
loop_
_entity.id
_entity.type
_entity.pdbx_description
1 polymer ?
#
loop_
_entity_poly.entity_id
_entity_poly.type
_entity_poly.pdbx_seq_one_letter_code
_entity_poly.pdbx_strand_id
1 'polypeptide(L)'
;MKAGTFTEEQIIALLQDAQKGAKTVEELCRDLGCSTASFYLWKRRYGDASVVEAKWLRRLERENDRLLKIVGQQHLEIEGLWEVLAKKR
;
A
#
# COMPACT_ATOMS: atom_id res chain seq x y z
N MET A 1 -5.70 -7.59 10.98
CA MET A 1 -6.61 -6.45 11.23
C MET A 1 -7.84 -6.66 10.36
N LYS A 2 -9.05 -6.63 10.93
CA LYS A 2 -10.29 -6.85 10.18
C LYS A 2 -10.39 -5.80 9.07
N ALA A 3 -10.28 -6.22 7.82
CA ALA A 3 -10.52 -5.39 6.65
C ALA A 3 -12.03 -5.15 6.56
N GLY A 4 -12.51 -3.91 6.78
CA GLY A 4 -13.93 -3.65 6.55
C GLY A 4 -14.61 -2.42 7.16
N THR A 5 -13.93 -1.36 7.62
CA THR A 5 -14.69 -0.18 8.13
C THR A 5 -14.40 1.15 7.43
N PHE A 6 -13.22 1.37 6.84
CA PHE A 6 -12.91 2.65 6.17
C PHE A 6 -12.23 2.41 4.83
N THR A 7 -12.74 3.05 3.78
CA THR A 7 -12.10 3.04 2.46
C THR A 7 -10.89 3.96 2.44
N GLU A 8 -9.96 3.71 1.53
CA GLU A 8 -8.76 4.52 1.39
C GLU A 8 -9.10 5.95 0.95
N GLU A 9 -10.15 6.11 0.15
CA GLU A 9 -10.68 7.42 -0.24
C GLU A 9 -11.17 8.21 0.98
N GLN A 10 -11.90 7.55 1.90
CA GLN A 10 -12.38 8.18 3.14
C GLN A 10 -11.21 8.62 4.04
N ILE A 11 -10.21 7.75 4.18
CA ILE A 11 -9.02 8.03 4.99
C ILE A 11 -8.23 9.21 4.42
N ILE A 12 -8.04 9.26 3.10
CA ILE A 12 -7.23 10.32 2.49
C ILE A 12 -8.00 11.64 2.46
N ALA A 13 -9.31 11.63 2.22
CA ALA A 13 -10.15 12.82 2.34
C ALA A 13 -10.08 13.42 3.76
N LEU A 14 -10.15 12.57 4.79
CA LEU A 14 -9.98 12.98 6.19
C LEU A 14 -8.62 13.65 6.44
N LEU A 15 -7.53 13.07 5.92
CA LEU A 15 -6.17 13.63 6.07
C LEU A 15 -6.01 14.97 5.34
N GLN A 16 -6.61 15.11 4.15
CA GLN A 16 -6.62 16.37 3.40
C GLN A 16 -7.43 17.46 4.12
N ASP A 17 -8.59 17.11 4.68
CA ASP A 17 -9.40 18.06 5.44
C ASP A 17 -8.68 18.51 6.73
N ALA A 18 -7.92 17.62 7.37
CA ALA A 18 -7.04 17.99 8.47
C ALA A 18 -5.88 18.92 8.03
N GLN A 19 -5.32 18.74 6.83
CA GLN A 19 -4.30 19.64 6.28
C GLN A 19 -4.85 21.04 5.98
N LYS A 20 -6.11 21.17 5.57
CA LYS A 20 -6.77 22.47 5.33
C LYS A 20 -6.95 23.29 6.61
N GLY A 21 -6.93 22.65 7.78
CA GLY A 21 -6.99 23.31 9.09
C GLY A 21 -8.34 23.92 9.46
N ALA A 22 -9.42 23.62 8.72
CA ALA A 22 -10.75 24.18 8.96
C ALA A 22 -11.50 23.53 10.14
N LYS A 23 -11.12 22.31 10.54
CA LYS A 23 -11.69 21.54 11.66
C LYS A 23 -10.56 20.91 12.47
N THR A 24 -10.82 20.68 13.75
CA THR A 24 -9.89 19.93 14.63
C THR A 24 -9.87 18.45 14.25
N VAL A 25 -8.79 17.74 14.62
CA VAL A 25 -8.66 16.29 14.34
C VAL A 25 -9.76 15.52 15.08
N GLU A 26 -10.14 15.96 16.27
CA GLU A 26 -11.19 15.38 17.09
C GLU A 26 -12.57 15.49 16.44
N GLU A 27 -12.88 16.63 15.83
CA GLU A 27 -14.13 16.84 15.08
C GLU A 27 -14.18 15.98 13.83
N LEU A 28 -13.10 15.98 13.05
CA LEU A 28 -12.97 15.17 11.83
C LEU A 28 -13.12 13.67 12.14
N CYS A 29 -12.51 13.21 13.22
CA CYS A 29 -12.64 11.83 13.69
C CYS A 29 -14.06 11.50 14.13
N ARG A 30 -14.75 12.43 14.81
CA ARG A 30 -16.15 12.27 15.21
C ARG A 30 -17.08 12.20 13.99
N ASP A 31 -16.87 13.04 12.99
CA ASP A 31 -17.67 13.09 11.76
C ASP A 31 -17.53 11.80 10.94
N LEU A 32 -16.31 11.26 10.82
CA LEU A 32 -16.08 10.00 10.11
C LEU A 32 -16.40 8.76 10.96
N GLY A 33 -16.49 8.90 12.29
CA GLY A 33 -16.68 7.78 13.22
C GLY A 33 -15.40 6.96 13.46
N CYS A 34 -14.23 7.58 13.30
CA CYS A 34 -12.93 6.95 13.60
C CYS A 34 -12.33 7.48 14.90
N SER A 35 -11.33 6.77 15.44
CA SER A 35 -10.58 7.25 16.59
C SER A 35 -9.45 8.18 16.16
N THR A 36 -9.03 9.12 17.02
CA THR A 36 -7.84 9.95 16.80
C THR A 36 -6.58 9.11 16.65
N ALA A 37 -6.49 7.98 17.35
CA ALA A 37 -5.39 7.01 17.17
C ALA A 37 -5.34 6.44 15.75
N SER A 38 -6.50 6.12 15.15
CA SER A 38 -6.61 5.68 13.75
C SER A 38 -6.14 6.77 12.78
N PHE A 39 -6.52 8.02 13.03
CA PHE A 39 -6.08 9.16 12.22
C PHE A 39 -4.56 9.28 12.17
N TYR A 40 -3.87 9.25 13.32
CA TYR A 40 -2.40 9.36 13.33
C TYR A 40 -1.70 8.15 12.70
N LEU A 41 -2.27 6.94 12.85
CA LEU A 41 -1.80 5.75 12.14
C LEU A 41 -1.89 5.95 10.62
N TRP A 42 -3.01 6.47 10.13
CA TRP A 42 -3.20 6.76 8.72
C TRP A 42 -2.33 7.91 8.24
N LYS A 43 -2.14 8.96 9.05
CA LYS A 43 -1.23 10.07 8.74
C LYS A 43 0.21 9.58 8.57
N ARG A 44 0.66 8.64 9.40
CA ARG A 44 1.99 8.02 9.23
C ARG A 44 2.09 7.21 7.91
N ARG A 45 0.99 6.63 7.45
CA ARG A 45 0.96 5.76 6.27
C ARG A 45 0.70 6.50 4.95
N TYR A 46 -0.06 7.59 5.01
CA TYR A 46 -0.61 8.30 3.84
C TYR A 46 -0.43 9.82 3.91
N GLY A 47 0.17 10.37 4.96
CA GLY A 47 0.09 11.80 5.31
C GLY A 47 0.57 12.78 4.25
N ASP A 48 1.43 12.33 3.33
CA ASP A 48 1.95 13.15 2.22
C ASP A 48 1.47 12.68 0.84
N ALA A 49 0.65 11.63 0.78
CA ALA A 49 0.20 11.04 -0.48
C ALA A 49 -1.23 11.50 -0.83
N SER A 50 -1.41 12.01 -2.06
CA SER A 50 -2.74 12.20 -2.64
C SER A 50 -3.46 10.85 -2.86
N VAL A 51 -4.79 10.88 -3.00
CA VAL A 51 -5.61 9.68 -3.30
C VAL A 51 -5.08 8.94 -4.53
N VAL A 52 -4.63 9.70 -5.53
CA VAL A 52 -4.09 9.18 -6.78
C VAL A 52 -2.74 8.51 -6.54
N GLU A 53 -1.82 9.18 -5.83
CA GLU A 53 -0.50 8.62 -5.51
C GLU A 53 -0.60 7.34 -4.67
N ALA A 54 -1.49 7.30 -3.68
CA ALA A 54 -1.68 6.10 -2.86
C ALA A 54 -2.22 4.91 -3.68
N LYS A 55 -3.14 5.15 -4.63
CA LYS A 55 -3.63 4.12 -5.56
C LYS A 55 -2.54 3.63 -6.51
N TRP A 56 -1.77 4.56 -7.06
CA TRP A 56 -0.65 4.26 -7.96
C TRP A 56 0.44 3.47 -7.25
N LEU A 57 0.84 3.87 -6.05
CA LEU A 57 1.84 3.18 -5.25
C LEU A 57 1.44 1.72 -5.00
N ARG A 58 0.21 1.47 -4.51
CA ARG A 58 -0.29 0.10 -4.30
C ARG A 58 -0.34 -0.74 -5.58
N ARG A 59 -0.64 -0.12 -6.72
CA ARG A 59 -0.62 -0.81 -8.01
C ARG A 59 0.80 -1.21 -8.39
N LEU A 60 1.77 -0.30 -8.21
CA LEU A 60 3.17 -0.55 -8.48
C LEU A 60 3.74 -1.62 -7.54
N GLU A 61 3.41 -1.58 -6.25
CA GLU A 61 3.81 -2.60 -5.27
C GLU A 61 3.32 -3.99 -5.68
N ARG A 62 2.04 -4.12 -6.06
CA ARG A 62 1.49 -5.41 -6.52
C ARG A 62 2.16 -5.92 -7.79
N GLU A 63 2.43 -5.03 -8.74
CA GLU A 63 3.10 -5.43 -9.98
C GLU A 63 4.55 -5.82 -9.71
N ASN A 64 5.26 -5.11 -8.83
CA ASN A 64 6.61 -5.46 -8.42
C ASN A 64 6.67 -6.84 -7.75
N ASP A 65 5.75 -7.13 -6.83
CA ASP A 65 5.64 -8.45 -6.18
C ASP A 65 5.41 -9.56 -7.20
N ARG A 66 4.57 -9.30 -8.22
CA ARG A 66 4.32 -10.24 -9.31
C ARG A 66 5.56 -10.44 -10.17
N LEU A 67 6.25 -9.36 -10.54
CA LEU A 67 7.47 -9.41 -11.34
C LEU A 67 8.59 -10.16 -10.62
N LEU A 68 8.79 -9.91 -9.32
CA LEU A 68 9.77 -10.62 -8.51
C LEU A 68 9.52 -12.13 -8.49
N LYS A 69 8.26 -12.58 -8.39
CA LYS A 69 7.92 -14.00 -8.48
C LYS A 69 8.25 -14.60 -9.83
N ILE A 70 7.93 -13.90 -10.92
CA ILE A 70 8.24 -14.36 -12.28
C ILE A 70 9.75 -14.48 -12.48
N VAL A 71 10.51 -13.46 -12.09
CA VAL A 71 11.97 -13.44 -12.22
C VAL A 71 12.59 -14.56 -11.38
N GLY A 72 12.14 -14.76 -10.13
CA GLY A 72 12.63 -15.85 -9.30
C GLY A 72 12.37 -17.23 -9.91
N GLN A 73 11.16 -17.45 -10.45
CA GLN A 73 10.81 -18.69 -11.14
C GLN A 73 11.69 -18.93 -12.38
N GLN A 74 11.86 -17.91 -13.22
CA GLN A 74 12.72 -17.98 -14.40
C GLN A 74 14.17 -18.27 -14.03
N HIS A 75 14.67 -17.67 -12.95
CA HIS A 75 16.02 -17.91 -12.47
C HIS A 75 16.23 -19.39 -12.09
N LEU A 76 15.30 -19.97 -11.32
CA LEU A 76 15.35 -21.39 -10.96
C LEU A 76 15.29 -22.32 -12.17
N GLU A 77 14.47 -21.99 -13.17
CA GLU A 77 14.38 -22.76 -14.42
C GLU A 77 15.71 -22.72 -15.19
N ILE A 78 16.33 -21.54 -15.28
CA ILE A 78 17.63 -21.36 -15.93
C ILE A 78 18.72 -22.16 -15.20
N GLU A 79 18.78 -22.09 -13.87
CA GLU A 79 19.72 -22.87 -13.06
C GLU A 79 19.56 -24.37 -13.28
N GLY A 80 18.32 -24.87 -13.25
CA GLY A 80 18.04 -26.29 -13.51
C GLY A 80 18.46 -26.74 -14.92
N LEU A 81 18.26 -25.90 -15.94
CA LEU A 81 18.72 -26.18 -17.30
C LEU A 81 20.25 -26.27 -17.36
N TRP A 82 20.96 -25.37 -16.69
CA TRP A 82 22.42 -25.41 -16.63
C TRP A 82 22.95 -26.66 -15.93
N GLU A 83 22.33 -27.09 -14.84
CA GLU A 83 22.71 -28.34 -14.16
C GLU A 83 22.56 -29.57 -15.07
N VAL A 84 21.46 -29.65 -15.82
CA VAL A 84 21.22 -30.76 -16.77
C VAL A 84 22.25 -30.73 -17.89
N LEU A 85 22.54 -29.55 -18.46
CA LEU A 85 23.57 -29.41 -19.49
C LEU A 85 24.97 -29.78 -18.98
N ALA A 86 25.30 -29.39 -17.75
CA ALA A 86 26.58 -29.72 -17.12
C ALA A 86 26.74 -31.23 -16.88
N LYS A 87 25.68 -31.94 -16.49
CA LYS A 87 25.69 -33.40 -16.30
C LYS A 87 25.77 -34.21 -17.60
N LYS A 88 25.48 -33.60 -18.75
CA LYS A 88 25.52 -34.24 -20.07
C LYS A 88 26.90 -34.20 -20.73
N ARG A 89 27.87 -33.52 -20.10
CA ARG A 89 29.25 -33.37 -20.58
C ARG A 89 30.20 -34.40 -19.98
#